data_AF-A0A821SC35-F1
#
_entry.id   AF-A0A821SC35-F1
#
_cell.length_a   1.000
_cell.length_b   1.000
_cell.length_c   1.000
_cell.angle_alpha   90.00
_cell.angle_beta   90.00
_cell.angle_gamma   90.00
#
_symmetry.space_group_name_H-M   'P 1'
#
loop_
_entity.id
_entity.type
_entity.pdbx_description
1 polymer ?
#
loop_
_entity_poly.entity_id
_entity_poly.type
_entity_poly.pdbx_seq_one_letter_code
_entity_poly.pdbx_strand_id
1 'polypeptide(L)'
;MKANMACSCVELNDLPDEIFLIIFKKLDNFDILNSFHGVKNIRLNKIIHDSIFTSDLNFVKWSSNKFFNKLSSNVMLNRFCLQILPAISIKIKWLYLESSSAENILRVADYPSLYGLGLYNIKEKTARRLCNAFQMEKIPNLKCFVLLCASEISRYKESLLPLIYRMSNVEKFGLYLTFYVNDKFIDGNYLKKNIINHLPQLNAFTFDIHSLMFINNQMNLPSQKDIEETFRDFQYTKIISYVDYFLEKRMDQCHVFSYPSEMLYYQKITNNFPGGLYQYIRFISLYDEYPFEHEFLLKFLNYFHLWKSYL
;
A
#
# COMPACT_ATOMS: atom_id res chain seq x y z
N MET A 1 -7.30 49.99 22.61
CA MET A 1 -6.72 48.75 23.16
C MET A 1 -5.82 48.13 22.08
N LYS A 2 -4.51 48.34 22.15
CA LYS A 2 -3.55 47.68 21.26
C LYS A 2 -3.26 46.30 21.84
N ALA A 3 -3.69 45.23 21.16
CA ALA A 3 -3.30 43.88 21.52
C ALA A 3 -1.80 43.72 21.23
N ASN A 4 -0.98 43.75 22.28
CA ASN A 4 0.37 43.21 22.24
C ASN A 4 0.26 41.70 22.05
N MET A 5 0.19 41.24 20.81
CA MET A 5 0.57 39.87 20.49
C MET A 5 2.09 39.80 20.65
N ALA A 6 2.53 39.36 21.84
CA ALA A 6 3.89 38.91 22.03
C ALA A 6 4.11 37.72 21.08
N CYS A 7 4.86 37.93 20.00
CA CYS A 7 5.36 36.85 19.18
C CYS A 7 6.09 35.87 20.10
N SER A 8 5.67 34.61 20.09
CA SER A 8 6.40 33.52 20.74
C SER A 8 7.85 33.54 20.24
N CYS A 9 8.81 33.80 21.13
CA CYS A 9 10.25 33.84 20.85
C CYS A 9 10.90 32.45 20.91
N VAL A 10 10.14 31.36 20.72
CA VAL A 10 10.74 30.03 20.68
C VAL A 10 11.37 29.84 19.30
N GLU A 11 12.69 29.94 19.22
CA GLU A 11 13.39 29.56 17.99
C GLU A 11 13.36 28.05 17.84
N LEU A 12 13.34 27.55 16.60
CA LEU A 12 13.31 26.12 16.34
C LEU A 12 14.47 25.39 17.06
N ASN A 13 15.63 26.04 17.14
CA ASN A 13 16.82 25.52 17.80
C ASN A 13 16.69 25.38 19.33
N ASP A 14 15.70 26.03 19.95
CA ASP A 14 15.46 25.97 21.39
C ASP A 14 14.58 24.77 21.78
N LEU A 15 13.94 24.12 20.81
CA LEU A 15 13.12 22.93 21.06
C LEU A 15 14.00 21.74 21.49
N PRO A 16 13.55 20.88 22.42
CA PRO A 16 14.23 19.62 22.77
C PRO A 16 14.30 18.61 21.60
N ASP A 17 15.24 17.64 21.67
CA ASP A 17 15.43 16.62 20.62
C ASP A 17 14.16 15.78 20.43
N GLU A 18 13.44 15.50 21.51
CA GLU A 18 12.18 14.73 21.52
C GLU A 18 11.09 15.43 20.69
N ILE A 19 11.02 16.76 20.79
CA ILE A 19 10.06 17.56 20.01
C ILE A 19 10.43 17.54 18.53
N PHE A 20 11.73 17.64 18.21
CA PHE A 20 12.19 17.48 16.82
C PHE A 20 11.85 16.11 16.25
N LEU A 21 12.05 15.03 17.02
CA LEU A 21 11.71 13.68 16.59
C LEU A 21 10.22 13.54 16.30
N ILE A 22 9.35 14.11 17.15
CA ILE A 22 7.90 14.12 16.94
C ILE A 22 7.53 14.90 15.67
N ILE A 23 8.12 16.07 15.47
CA ILE A 23 7.88 16.90 14.29
C ILE A 23 8.36 16.15 13.03
N PHE A 24 9.59 15.66 13.03
CA PHE A 24 10.18 15.02 11.87
C PHE A 24 9.46 13.73 11.48
N LYS A 25 8.95 12.96 12.44
CA LYS A 25 8.10 11.79 12.14
C LYS A 25 6.80 12.11 11.41
N LYS A 26 6.33 13.36 11.47
CA LYS A 26 5.12 13.81 10.78
C LYS A 26 5.39 14.42 9.41
N LEU A 27 6.66 14.65 9.07
CA LEU A 27 7.09 15.22 7.80
C LEU A 27 7.57 14.12 6.85
N ASP A 28 7.68 14.47 5.57
CA ASP A 28 8.19 13.55 4.55
C ASP A 28 9.65 13.17 4.85
N ASN A 29 9.91 11.87 5.03
CA ASN A 29 11.23 11.39 5.40
C ASN A 29 12.29 11.72 4.33
N PHE A 30 11.91 11.73 3.06
CA PHE A 30 12.82 12.02 1.96
C PHE A 30 13.30 13.46 2.01
N ASP A 31 12.39 14.41 2.27
CA ASP A 31 12.73 15.82 2.39
C ASP A 31 13.63 16.08 3.61
N ILE A 32 13.33 15.49 4.77
CA ILE A 32 14.13 15.65 5.99
C ILE A 32 15.55 15.11 5.79
N LEU A 33 15.66 13.86 5.32
CA LEU A 33 16.96 13.20 5.17
C LEU A 33 17.86 13.94 4.19
N ASN A 34 17.32 14.41 3.06
CA ASN A 34 18.11 15.15 2.08
C ASN A 34 18.43 16.59 2.53
N SER A 35 17.53 17.23 3.28
CA SER A 35 17.72 18.61 3.75
C SER A 35 18.76 18.71 4.86
N PHE A 36 18.84 17.72 5.74
CA PHE A 36 19.71 17.80 6.92
C PHE A 36 20.99 16.99 6.83
N HIS A 37 21.10 16.05 5.88
CA HIS A 37 22.34 15.30 5.72
C HIS A 37 23.50 16.18 5.26
N GLY A 38 24.61 16.12 5.99
CA GLY A 38 25.83 16.88 5.69
C GLY A 38 25.71 18.38 5.99
N VAL A 39 24.61 18.83 6.62
CA VAL A 39 24.52 20.19 7.14
C VAL A 39 25.45 20.31 8.34
N LYS A 40 26.16 21.44 8.45
CA LYS A 40 27.09 21.72 9.56
C LYS A 40 26.43 21.77 10.94
N ASN A 41 25.10 21.66 11.02
CA ASN A 41 24.37 21.57 12.27
C ASN A 41 24.49 20.14 12.82
N ILE A 42 25.44 19.96 13.74
CA ILE A 42 25.76 18.69 14.40
C ILE A 42 24.52 18.06 15.04
N ARG A 43 23.66 18.89 15.64
CA ARG A 43 22.45 18.44 16.34
C ARG A 43 21.44 17.81 15.37
N LEU A 44 21.12 18.50 14.27
CA LEU A 44 20.22 17.96 13.25
C LEU A 44 20.79 16.72 12.58
N ASN A 45 22.11 16.71 12.33
CA ASN A 45 22.79 15.53 11.80
C ASN A 45 22.69 14.34 12.77
N LYS A 46 22.81 14.56 14.09
CA LYS A 46 22.61 13.51 15.09
C LYS A 46 21.17 12.96 15.05
N ILE A 47 20.17 13.84 14.97
CA ILE A 47 18.75 13.46 14.95
C ILE A 47 18.39 12.58 13.75
N ILE A 48 18.89 12.89 12.55
CA ILE A 48 18.59 12.06 11.36
C ILE A 48 19.24 10.68 11.39
N HIS A 49 20.20 10.44 12.30
CA HIS A 49 20.80 9.13 12.56
C HIS A 49 20.22 8.46 13.82
N ASP A 50 19.30 9.12 14.52
CA ASP A 50 18.65 8.59 15.71
C ASP A 50 17.77 7.39 15.37
N SER A 51 17.73 6.37 16.23
CA SER A 51 16.95 5.15 15.98
C SER A 51 15.45 5.39 16.08
N ILE A 52 15.00 6.37 16.86
CA ILE A 52 13.58 6.73 16.95
C ILE A 52 13.12 7.21 15.59
N PHE A 53 13.89 8.07 14.92
CA PHE A 53 13.57 8.57 13.59
C PHE A 53 13.78 7.51 12.50
N THR A 54 14.94 6.82 12.51
CA THR A 54 15.34 5.93 11.40
C THR A 54 14.73 4.53 11.46
N SER A 55 14.08 4.14 12.57
CA SER A 55 13.45 2.82 12.68
C SER A 55 12.25 2.64 11.77
N ASP A 56 11.58 3.71 11.37
CA ASP A 56 10.40 3.67 10.51
C ASP A 56 10.52 4.77 9.46
N LEU A 57 10.75 4.38 8.21
CA LEU A 57 10.94 5.31 7.10
C LEU A 57 9.87 5.09 6.04
N ASN A 58 9.16 6.16 5.71
CA ASN A 58 8.13 6.21 4.71
C ASN A 58 8.56 7.07 3.51
N PHE A 59 8.71 6.40 2.37
CA PHE A 59 9.05 6.99 1.07
C PHE A 59 7.89 6.91 0.08
N VAL A 60 6.66 6.71 0.56
CA VAL A 60 5.44 6.72 -0.24
C VAL A 60 4.98 8.15 -0.40
N LYS A 61 5.07 8.70 -1.61
CA LYS A 61 4.56 10.05 -1.87
C LYS A 61 3.04 10.02 -1.94
N TRP A 62 2.38 10.50 -0.90
CA TRP A 62 0.96 10.83 -0.94
C TRP A 62 0.73 12.11 -1.76
N SER A 63 1.07 12.10 -3.06
CA SER A 63 0.87 13.29 -3.89
C SER A 63 -0.59 13.36 -4.37
N SER A 64 -1.41 14.16 -3.69
CA SER A 64 -2.66 14.70 -4.24
C SER A 64 -2.39 15.63 -5.44
N ASN A 65 -1.15 16.10 -5.62
CA ASN A 65 -0.75 16.96 -6.73
C ASN A 65 0.37 16.31 -7.56
N LYS A 66 0.01 15.82 -8.75
CA LYS A 66 0.90 15.25 -9.79
C LYS A 66 2.00 16.21 -10.30
N PHE A 67 2.10 17.42 -9.76
CA PHE A 67 2.92 18.51 -10.30
C PHE A 67 4.30 18.68 -9.66
N PHE A 68 4.59 18.12 -8.49
CA PHE A 68 5.91 18.26 -7.86
C PHE A 68 6.88 17.10 -8.17
N ASN A 69 7.67 17.35 -9.22
CA ASN A 69 9.05 16.94 -9.45
C ASN A 69 9.42 15.45 -9.56
N LYS A 70 9.31 14.97 -10.80
CA LYS A 70 9.93 13.74 -11.30
C LYS A 70 11.45 13.88 -11.55
N LEU A 71 11.99 15.11 -11.64
CA LEU A 71 13.41 15.37 -11.89
C LEU A 71 14.26 15.49 -10.61
N SER A 72 13.74 16.08 -9.53
CA SER A 72 14.49 16.19 -8.26
C SER A 72 14.58 14.86 -7.50
N SER A 73 13.67 13.91 -7.77
CA SER A 73 13.61 12.65 -7.03
C SER A 73 14.80 11.73 -7.31
N ASN A 74 15.36 11.70 -8.51
CA ASN A 74 16.45 10.75 -8.82
C ASN A 74 17.79 11.17 -8.23
N VAL A 75 18.15 12.46 -8.27
CA VAL A 75 19.42 12.94 -7.69
C VAL A 75 19.39 12.81 -6.17
N MET A 76 18.29 13.24 -5.55
CA MET A 76 18.10 13.14 -4.09
C MET A 76 18.02 11.67 -3.64
N LEU A 77 17.39 10.78 -4.42
CA LEU A 77 17.34 9.36 -4.11
C LEU A 77 18.72 8.72 -4.23
N ASN A 78 19.48 9.07 -5.28
CA ASN A 78 20.85 8.58 -5.43
C ASN A 78 21.73 9.05 -4.27
N ARG A 79 21.62 10.33 -3.87
CA ARG A 79 22.32 10.87 -2.71
C ARG A 79 21.96 10.11 -1.43
N PHE A 80 20.67 9.91 -1.18
CA PHE A 80 20.18 9.12 -0.05
C PHE A 80 20.78 7.71 -0.06
N CYS A 81 20.64 6.99 -1.17
CA CYS A 81 21.11 5.61 -1.29
C CYS A 81 22.64 5.50 -1.11
N LEU A 82 23.42 6.46 -1.61
CA LEU A 82 24.88 6.38 -1.58
C LEU A 82 25.50 6.91 -0.28
N GLN A 83 24.90 7.93 0.34
CA GLN A 83 25.53 8.66 1.45
C GLN A 83 24.85 8.41 2.80
N ILE A 84 23.52 8.26 2.81
CA ILE A 84 22.72 8.25 4.03
C ILE A 84 22.37 6.82 4.42
N LEU A 85 21.77 6.09 3.47
CA LEU A 85 21.23 4.76 3.66
C LEU A 85 22.24 3.77 4.27
N PRO A 86 23.51 3.70 3.82
CA PRO A 86 24.48 2.77 4.40
C PRO A 86 24.75 3.02 5.89
N ALA A 87 24.61 4.27 6.35
CA ALA A 87 24.85 4.64 7.75
C ALA A 87 23.66 4.34 8.67
N ILE A 88 22.47 4.14 8.12
CA ILE A 88 21.24 3.96 8.90
C ILE A 88 20.53 2.61 8.66
N SER A 89 20.90 1.86 7.62
CA SER A 89 20.16 0.65 7.20
C SER A 89 20.00 -0.39 8.30
N ILE A 90 20.99 -0.52 9.19
CA ILE A 90 20.96 -1.46 10.32
C ILE A 90 19.90 -1.10 11.36
N LYS A 91 19.47 0.17 11.41
CA LYS A 91 18.51 0.69 12.41
C LYS A 91 17.08 0.63 11.92
N ILE A 92 16.89 0.48 10.60
CA ILE A 92 15.58 0.47 9.95
C ILE A 92 14.84 -0.83 10.30
N LYS A 93 13.65 -0.69 10.88
CA LYS A 93 12.75 -1.79 11.23
C LYS A 93 11.55 -1.86 10.30
N TRP A 94 11.12 -0.73 9.77
CA TRP A 94 10.00 -0.61 8.84
C TRP A 94 10.37 0.27 7.64
N LEU A 95 10.00 -0.20 6.45
CA LEU A 95 10.14 0.54 5.19
C LEU A 95 8.84 0.56 4.41
N TYR A 96 8.41 1.75 4.02
CA TYR A 96 7.30 1.95 3.09
C TYR A 96 7.86 2.55 1.81
N LEU A 97 7.77 1.82 0.69
CA LEU A 97 8.43 2.17 -0.57
C LEU A 97 7.44 2.20 -1.71
N GLU A 98 7.63 3.12 -2.65
CA GLU A 98 6.91 3.12 -3.93
C GLU A 98 7.75 2.58 -5.07
N SER A 99 7.11 2.29 -6.20
CA SER A 99 7.78 1.83 -7.43
C SER A 99 9.07 2.58 -7.80
N SER A 100 9.11 3.90 -7.60
CA SER A 100 10.24 4.74 -8.00
C SER A 100 11.45 4.64 -7.08
N SER A 101 11.26 4.26 -5.82
CA SER A 101 12.32 4.19 -4.81
C SER A 101 12.70 2.76 -4.44
N ALA A 102 11.74 1.82 -4.53
CA ALA A 102 11.90 0.43 -4.09
C ALA A 102 13.14 -0.25 -4.70
N GLU A 103 13.31 -0.17 -6.02
CA GLU A 103 14.43 -0.85 -6.71
C GLU A 103 15.79 -0.34 -6.22
N ASN A 104 15.95 0.96 -6.03
CA ASN A 104 17.22 1.54 -5.62
C ASN A 104 17.52 1.29 -4.15
N ILE A 105 16.52 1.51 -3.28
CA ILE A 105 16.70 1.37 -1.83
C ILE A 105 16.96 -0.10 -1.47
N LEU A 106 16.15 -1.02 -1.96
CA LEU A 106 16.29 -2.45 -1.64
C LEU A 106 17.54 -3.11 -2.22
N ARG A 107 18.15 -2.52 -3.27
CA ARG A 107 19.37 -3.05 -3.88
C ARG A 107 20.64 -2.64 -3.15
N VAL A 108 20.69 -1.41 -2.63
CA VAL A 108 21.94 -0.73 -2.26
C VAL A 108 22.47 -1.11 -0.88
N ALA A 109 21.61 -1.49 0.06
CA ALA A 109 22.01 -1.80 1.42
C ALA A 109 21.44 -3.13 1.91
N ASP A 110 22.00 -3.62 3.01
CA ASP A 110 21.47 -4.73 3.77
C ASP A 110 20.69 -4.18 4.97
N TYR A 111 19.61 -4.87 5.32
CA TYR A 111 18.67 -4.45 6.35
C TYR A 111 18.47 -5.57 7.37
N PRO A 112 19.49 -5.84 8.20
CA PRO A 112 19.42 -6.92 9.17
C PRO A 112 18.30 -6.74 10.20
N SER A 113 17.87 -5.51 10.50
CA SER A 113 16.81 -5.25 11.48
C SER A 113 15.42 -5.08 10.88
N LEU A 114 15.27 -5.22 9.55
CA LEU A 114 14.00 -4.98 8.88
C LEU A 114 13.00 -6.07 9.23
N TYR A 115 11.96 -5.67 9.96
CA TYR A 115 10.86 -6.52 10.37
C TYR A 115 9.67 -6.39 9.42
N GLY A 116 9.43 -5.18 8.90
CA GLY A 116 8.29 -4.87 8.05
C GLY A 116 8.68 -4.15 6.75
N LEU A 117 8.09 -4.58 5.64
CA LEU A 117 8.27 -3.98 4.32
C LEU A 117 6.92 -3.79 3.64
N GLY A 118 6.57 -2.55 3.33
CA GLY A 118 5.42 -2.21 2.53
C GLY A 118 5.84 -1.67 1.16
N LEU A 119 5.35 -2.30 0.10
CA LEU A 119 5.57 -1.89 -1.28
C LEU A 119 4.26 -1.36 -1.87
N TYR A 120 4.21 -0.06 -2.12
CA TYR A 120 3.02 0.66 -2.54
C TYR A 120 3.11 1.09 -4.00
N ASN A 121 1.96 1.08 -4.67
CA ASN A 121 1.82 1.46 -6.07
C ASN A 121 2.89 0.78 -6.96
N ILE A 122 3.10 -0.53 -6.74
CA ILE A 122 4.12 -1.31 -7.47
C ILE A 122 3.63 -1.61 -8.88
N LYS A 123 4.39 -1.13 -9.87
CA LYS A 123 4.16 -1.40 -11.29
C LYS A 123 4.73 -2.77 -11.67
N GLU A 124 4.12 -3.42 -12.65
CA GLU A 124 4.53 -4.73 -13.16
C GLU A 124 6.04 -4.81 -13.48
N LYS A 125 6.58 -3.79 -14.16
CA LYS A 125 8.01 -3.72 -14.50
C LYS A 125 8.91 -3.68 -13.26
N THR A 126 8.51 -2.92 -12.23
CA THR A 126 9.27 -2.82 -10.99
C THR A 126 9.20 -4.14 -10.22
N ALA A 127 8.02 -4.76 -10.13
CA ALA A 127 7.88 -6.08 -9.51
C ALA A 127 8.81 -7.12 -10.13
N ARG A 128 8.84 -7.23 -11.47
CA ARG A 128 9.73 -8.16 -12.19
C ARG A 128 11.22 -7.89 -11.88
N ARG A 129 11.61 -6.62 -11.80
CA ARG A 129 12.99 -6.25 -11.46
C ARG A 129 13.33 -6.61 -10.02
N LEU A 130 12.40 -6.38 -9.08
CA LEU A 130 12.55 -6.79 -7.69
C LEU A 130 12.67 -8.32 -7.59
N CYS A 131 11.87 -9.11 -8.32
CA CYS A 131 12.05 -10.56 -8.36
C CYS A 131 13.47 -10.98 -8.75
N ASN A 132 14.09 -10.28 -9.71
CA ASN A 132 15.39 -10.67 -10.24
C ASN A 132 16.57 -10.15 -9.40
N ALA A 133 16.44 -8.94 -8.85
CA ALA A 133 17.53 -8.25 -8.18
C ALA A 133 17.50 -8.40 -6.65
N PHE A 134 16.34 -8.73 -6.07
CA PHE A 134 16.16 -8.74 -4.62
C PHE A 134 16.62 -10.08 -4.03
N GLN A 135 17.59 -9.98 -3.12
CA GLN A 135 18.18 -11.08 -2.39
C GLN A 135 17.61 -11.11 -0.97
N MET A 136 16.94 -12.21 -0.62
CA MET A 136 16.32 -12.36 0.70
C MET A 136 17.33 -12.34 1.85
N GLU A 137 18.58 -12.70 1.58
CA GLU A 137 19.70 -12.64 2.54
C GLU A 137 19.92 -11.23 3.09
N LYS A 138 19.53 -10.18 2.34
CA LYS A 138 19.63 -8.78 2.77
C LYS A 138 18.57 -8.38 3.81
N ILE A 139 17.51 -9.16 3.97
CA ILE A 139 16.37 -8.87 4.86
C ILE A 139 15.98 -10.13 5.66
N PRO A 140 16.92 -10.71 6.44
CA PRO A 140 16.74 -12.03 7.04
C PRO A 140 15.58 -12.08 8.05
N ASN A 141 15.22 -10.94 8.65
CA ASN A 141 14.25 -10.83 9.73
C ASN A 141 12.88 -10.31 9.28
N LEU A 142 12.61 -10.28 7.96
CA LEU A 142 11.32 -9.81 7.45
C LEU A 142 10.19 -10.75 7.88
N LYS A 143 9.22 -10.21 8.64
CA LYS A 143 8.04 -10.93 9.13
C LYS A 143 6.73 -10.33 8.66
N CYS A 144 6.69 -9.04 8.36
CA CYS A 144 5.51 -8.37 7.84
C CYS A 144 5.77 -7.84 6.43
N PHE A 145 4.88 -8.17 5.51
CA PHE A 145 4.95 -7.71 4.14
C PHE A 145 3.62 -7.12 3.71
N VAL A 146 3.64 -5.98 3.04
CA VAL A 146 2.45 -5.37 2.42
C VAL A 146 2.78 -5.12 0.96
N LEU A 147 1.89 -5.54 0.07
CA LEU A 147 2.02 -5.33 -1.36
C LEU A 147 0.76 -4.67 -1.89
N LEU A 148 0.89 -3.44 -2.37
CA LEU A 148 -0.16 -2.67 -3.00
C LEU A 148 0.19 -2.33 -4.44
N CYS A 149 -0.66 -2.79 -5.35
CA CYS A 149 -0.56 -2.58 -6.79
C CYS A 149 -1.80 -1.85 -7.28
N ALA A 150 -1.76 -0.51 -7.17
CA ALA A 150 -2.86 0.37 -7.59
C ALA A 150 -2.95 0.53 -9.13
N SER A 151 -1.86 0.29 -9.85
CA SER A 151 -1.88 0.27 -11.32
C SER A 151 -2.16 -1.13 -11.82
N GLU A 152 -2.93 -1.21 -12.91
CA GLU A 152 -3.30 -2.45 -13.59
C GLU A 152 -2.07 -3.34 -13.87
N ILE A 153 -2.10 -4.59 -13.39
CA ILE A 153 -1.07 -5.61 -13.64
C ILE A 153 -1.60 -6.63 -14.62
N SER A 154 -1.01 -6.69 -15.82
CA SER A 154 -1.45 -7.65 -16.85
C SER A 154 -0.86 -9.04 -16.66
N ARG A 155 0.32 -9.14 -16.06
CA ARG A 155 1.09 -10.39 -15.88
C ARG A 155 1.34 -10.69 -14.41
N TYR A 156 0.25 -10.84 -13.66
CA TYR A 156 0.29 -11.12 -12.23
C TYR A 156 1.12 -12.37 -11.91
N LYS A 157 0.86 -13.46 -12.63
CA LYS A 157 1.50 -14.77 -12.38
C LYS A 157 3.00 -14.72 -12.60
N GLU A 158 3.44 -14.00 -13.63
CA GLU A 158 4.85 -13.93 -14.04
C GLU A 158 5.62 -12.85 -13.29
N SER A 159 4.94 -11.81 -12.78
CA SER A 159 5.60 -10.62 -12.25
C SER A 159 5.48 -10.47 -10.74
N LEU A 160 4.40 -10.94 -10.10
CA LEU A 160 4.19 -10.80 -8.65
C LEU A 160 4.39 -12.10 -7.87
N LEU A 161 3.86 -13.22 -8.36
CA LEU A 161 4.00 -14.50 -7.64
C LEU A 161 5.46 -14.87 -7.32
N PRO A 162 6.43 -14.72 -8.25
CA PRO A 162 7.83 -15.04 -7.94
C PRO A 162 8.42 -14.15 -6.84
N LEU A 163 7.94 -12.91 -6.69
CA LEU A 163 8.35 -12.04 -5.57
C LEU A 163 7.78 -12.58 -4.26
N ILE A 164 6.49 -12.89 -4.24
CA ILE A 164 5.78 -13.39 -3.06
C ILE A 164 6.40 -14.70 -2.57
N TYR A 165 6.73 -15.63 -3.48
CA TYR A 165 7.31 -16.93 -3.13
C TYR A 165 8.67 -16.85 -2.44
N ARG A 166 9.41 -15.75 -2.63
CA ARG A 166 10.69 -15.54 -1.95
C ARG A 166 10.50 -15.13 -0.49
N MET A 167 9.32 -14.66 -0.11
CA MET A 167 9.02 -14.13 1.22
C MET A 167 8.57 -15.22 2.21
N SER A 168 9.20 -16.40 2.18
CA SER A 168 8.76 -17.60 2.92
C SER A 168 8.72 -17.45 4.44
N ASN A 169 9.47 -16.49 4.99
CA ASN A 169 9.54 -16.19 6.43
C ASN A 169 8.45 -15.22 6.91
N VAL A 170 7.63 -14.68 6.00
CA VAL A 170 6.57 -13.72 6.33
C VAL A 170 5.47 -14.40 7.14
N GLU A 171 5.16 -13.78 8.28
CA GLU A 171 4.10 -14.18 9.20
C GLU A 171 2.83 -13.38 8.94
N LYS A 172 2.96 -12.11 8.51
CA LYS A 172 1.85 -11.21 8.23
C LYS A 172 1.92 -10.66 6.82
N PHE A 173 0.92 -10.94 5.98
CA PHE A 173 0.89 -10.47 4.59
C PHE A 173 -0.36 -9.65 4.30
N GLY A 174 -0.20 -8.43 3.79
CA GLY A 174 -1.29 -7.61 3.24
C GLY A 174 -1.21 -7.54 1.72
N LEU A 175 -2.25 -7.97 1.00
CA LEU A 175 -2.28 -8.04 -0.46
C LEU A 175 -3.39 -7.17 -1.05
N TYR A 176 -2.99 -6.16 -1.79
CA TYR A 176 -3.86 -5.10 -2.28
C TYR A 176 -3.69 -4.97 -3.80
N LEU A 177 -4.64 -5.47 -4.58
CA LEU A 177 -4.43 -5.66 -6.03
C LEU A 177 -5.58 -5.12 -6.87
N THR A 178 -5.22 -4.46 -7.97
CA THR A 178 -6.13 -4.17 -9.09
C THR A 178 -5.53 -4.68 -10.39
N PHE A 179 -6.22 -5.55 -11.13
CA PHE A 179 -5.70 -6.10 -12.40
C PHE A 179 -6.77 -6.55 -13.39
N TYR A 180 -6.35 -6.71 -14.65
CA TYR A 180 -7.13 -7.39 -15.68
C TYR A 180 -6.84 -8.88 -15.69
N VAL A 181 -7.89 -9.68 -15.68
CA VAL A 181 -7.82 -11.13 -15.85
C VAL A 181 -8.47 -11.51 -17.19
N ASN A 182 -7.81 -12.41 -17.92
CA ASN A 182 -8.35 -12.92 -19.19
C ASN A 182 -9.22 -14.17 -18.98
N ASP A 183 -9.02 -14.89 -17.87
CA ASP A 183 -9.57 -16.22 -17.70
C ASP A 183 -10.68 -16.29 -16.63
N LYS A 184 -10.33 -16.00 -15.37
CA LYS A 184 -11.21 -16.14 -14.21
C LYS A 184 -10.83 -15.13 -13.13
N PHE A 185 -11.80 -14.73 -12.31
CA PHE A 185 -11.55 -13.94 -11.11
C PHE A 185 -10.60 -14.67 -10.15
N ILE A 186 -9.85 -13.90 -9.36
CA ILE A 186 -9.09 -14.48 -8.24
C ILE A 186 -10.07 -14.78 -7.10
N ASP A 187 -10.23 -16.06 -6.83
CA ASP A 187 -11.06 -16.61 -5.76
C ASP A 187 -10.20 -17.18 -4.62
N GLY A 188 -10.85 -17.71 -3.58
CA GLY A 188 -10.17 -18.27 -2.42
C GLY A 188 -9.33 -19.50 -2.76
N ASN A 189 -9.78 -20.33 -3.71
CA ASN A 189 -9.02 -21.48 -4.19
C ASN A 189 -7.70 -21.04 -4.86
N TYR A 190 -7.77 -19.98 -5.66
CA TYR A 190 -6.61 -19.40 -6.32
C TYR A 190 -5.61 -18.85 -5.30
N LEU A 191 -6.07 -18.07 -4.32
CA LEU A 191 -5.19 -17.54 -3.27
C LEU A 191 -4.57 -18.65 -2.42
N LYS A 192 -5.34 -19.68 -2.07
CA LYS A 192 -4.84 -20.84 -1.33
C LYS A 192 -3.71 -21.52 -2.09
N LYS A 193 -3.95 -21.83 -3.37
CA LYS A 193 -3.00 -22.53 -4.24
C LYS A 193 -1.74 -21.70 -4.53
N ASN A 194 -1.90 -20.42 -4.86
CA ASN A 194 -0.82 -19.59 -5.41
C ASN A 194 -0.23 -18.60 -4.42
N ILE A 195 -0.69 -18.53 -3.16
CA ILE A 195 -0.11 -17.63 -2.16
C ILE A 195 0.06 -18.36 -0.84
N ILE A 196 -1.03 -18.80 -0.23
CA ILE A 196 -1.02 -19.33 1.15
C ILE A 196 -0.11 -20.57 1.25
N ASN A 197 -0.26 -21.51 0.33
CA ASN A 197 0.56 -22.74 0.32
C ASN A 197 2.07 -22.47 0.14
N HIS A 198 2.45 -21.28 -0.33
CA HIS A 198 3.84 -20.88 -0.54
C HIS A 198 4.41 -20.04 0.62
N LEU A 199 3.59 -19.67 1.59
CA LEU A 199 3.96 -18.86 2.76
C LEU A 199 3.70 -19.66 4.04
N PRO A 200 4.54 -20.64 4.39
CA PRO A 200 4.26 -21.60 5.45
C PRO A 200 4.23 -20.99 6.86
N GLN A 201 4.83 -19.81 7.05
CA GLN A 201 4.85 -19.09 8.33
C GLN A 201 3.66 -18.12 8.50
N LEU A 202 2.82 -17.99 7.47
CA LEU A 202 1.75 -17.02 7.43
C LEU A 202 0.67 -17.33 8.47
N ASN A 203 0.52 -16.45 9.45
CA ASN A 203 -0.49 -16.53 10.50
C ASN A 203 -1.55 -15.42 10.41
N ALA A 204 -1.25 -14.34 9.69
CA ALA A 204 -2.21 -13.29 9.37
C ALA A 204 -2.09 -12.92 7.89
N PHE A 205 -3.19 -12.99 7.17
CA PHE A 205 -3.24 -12.58 5.78
C PHE A 205 -4.42 -11.63 5.62
N THR A 206 -4.22 -10.45 5.06
CA THR A 206 -5.30 -9.54 4.69
C THR A 206 -5.23 -9.30 3.20
N PHE A 207 -6.37 -9.17 2.55
CA PHE A 207 -6.39 -8.90 1.13
C PHE A 207 -7.58 -8.05 0.72
N ASP A 208 -7.39 -7.34 -0.39
CA ASP A 208 -8.38 -6.54 -1.09
C ASP A 208 -8.01 -6.58 -2.57
N ILE A 209 -8.83 -7.30 -3.34
CA ILE A 209 -8.52 -7.71 -4.71
C ILE A 209 -9.66 -7.30 -5.61
N HIS A 210 -9.36 -6.38 -6.53
CA HIS A 210 -10.24 -5.94 -7.58
C HIS A 210 -9.80 -6.51 -8.93
N SER A 211 -10.59 -7.44 -9.44
CA SER A 211 -10.40 -8.09 -10.74
C SER A 211 -11.32 -7.45 -11.78
N LEU A 212 -10.77 -7.09 -12.93
CA LEU A 212 -11.51 -6.62 -14.10
C LEU A 212 -11.34 -7.64 -15.23
N MET A 213 -12.39 -7.99 -15.95
CA MET A 213 -12.34 -8.98 -17.02
C MET A 213 -13.08 -8.48 -18.26
N PHE A 214 -12.65 -8.93 -19.44
CA PHE A 214 -13.45 -8.78 -20.66
C PHE A 214 -14.31 -10.03 -20.86
N ILE A 215 -15.60 -9.84 -21.14
CA ILE A 215 -16.53 -10.93 -21.44
C ILE A 215 -16.20 -11.48 -22.83
N ASN A 216 -15.36 -12.51 -22.87
CA ASN A 216 -15.08 -13.26 -24.09
C ASN A 216 -15.76 -14.63 -24.00
N ASN A 217 -16.97 -14.75 -24.58
CA ASN A 217 -17.72 -16.01 -24.74
C ASN A 217 -17.80 -16.89 -23.47
N GLN A 218 -17.82 -16.30 -22.27
CA GLN A 218 -17.89 -17.07 -21.03
C GLN A 218 -19.31 -17.62 -20.84
N MET A 219 -19.44 -18.95 -20.77
CA MET A 219 -20.73 -19.61 -20.52
C MET A 219 -21.14 -19.61 -19.05
N ASN A 220 -20.19 -19.45 -18.12
CA ASN A 220 -20.43 -19.52 -16.69
C ASN A 220 -19.95 -18.24 -16.00
N LEU A 221 -20.90 -17.45 -15.52
CA LEU A 221 -20.67 -16.21 -14.79
C LEU A 221 -20.84 -16.50 -13.27
N PRO A 222 -19.76 -16.50 -12.47
CA PRO A 222 -19.85 -16.81 -11.04
C PRO A 222 -20.62 -15.72 -10.26
N SER A 223 -21.62 -16.13 -9.49
CA SER A 223 -22.29 -15.20 -8.57
C SER A 223 -21.37 -14.77 -7.42
N GLN A 224 -21.75 -13.71 -6.71
CA GLN A 224 -21.10 -13.30 -5.46
C GLN A 224 -20.96 -14.47 -4.47
N LYS A 225 -22.02 -15.28 -4.32
CA LYS A 225 -22.03 -16.42 -3.42
C LYS A 225 -21.05 -17.51 -3.85
N ASP A 226 -20.94 -17.74 -5.16
CA ASP A 226 -19.96 -18.70 -5.70
C ASP A 226 -18.54 -18.28 -5.36
N ILE A 227 -18.23 -16.98 -5.43
CA ILE A 227 -16.92 -16.44 -5.03
C ILE A 227 -16.70 -16.60 -3.53
N GLU A 228 -17.64 -16.17 -2.69
CA GLU A 228 -17.51 -16.26 -1.23
C GLU A 228 -17.34 -17.70 -0.72
N GLU A 229 -18.04 -18.67 -1.32
CA GLU A 229 -17.94 -20.08 -0.94
C GLU A 229 -16.52 -20.64 -1.11
N THR A 230 -15.73 -20.11 -2.04
CA THR A 230 -14.33 -20.51 -2.23
C THR A 230 -13.41 -20.11 -1.06
N PHE A 231 -13.87 -19.23 -0.17
CA PHE A 231 -13.12 -18.76 1.00
C PHE A 231 -13.56 -19.44 2.30
N ARG A 232 -14.49 -20.40 2.28
CA ARG A 232 -15.03 -21.02 3.49
C ARG A 232 -13.99 -21.62 4.45
N ASP A 233 -12.84 -22.06 3.91
CA ASP A 233 -11.76 -22.66 4.69
C ASP A 233 -10.78 -21.63 5.28
N PHE A 234 -10.95 -20.34 4.97
CA PHE A 234 -10.08 -19.30 5.48
C PHE A 234 -10.49 -18.92 6.91
N GLN A 235 -9.51 -18.67 7.78
CA GLN A 235 -9.74 -18.34 9.20
C GLN A 235 -10.29 -16.91 9.43
N TYR A 236 -10.84 -16.26 8.42
CA TYR A 236 -11.29 -14.88 8.52
C TYR A 236 -12.67 -14.74 9.13
N THR A 237 -12.84 -13.69 9.92
CA THR A 237 -14.12 -13.35 10.56
C THR A 237 -15.19 -12.99 9.55
N LYS A 238 -14.83 -12.40 8.39
CA LYS A 238 -15.78 -12.12 7.30
C LYS A 238 -15.05 -11.86 5.97
N ILE A 239 -15.44 -12.58 4.93
CA ILE A 239 -15.14 -12.24 3.53
C ILE A 239 -16.32 -11.51 2.95
N ILE A 240 -16.06 -10.46 2.19
CA ILE A 240 -17.06 -9.73 1.43
C ILE A 240 -16.62 -9.74 -0.01
N SER A 241 -17.54 -10.11 -0.90
CA SER A 241 -17.34 -9.94 -2.34
C SER A 241 -18.52 -9.23 -2.97
N TYR A 242 -18.34 -8.70 -4.16
CA TYR A 242 -19.43 -8.36 -5.06
C TYR A 242 -18.94 -8.50 -6.50
N VAL A 243 -19.85 -8.90 -7.37
CA VAL A 243 -19.57 -9.22 -8.77
C VAL A 243 -20.56 -8.46 -9.63
N ASP A 244 -20.04 -7.76 -10.63
CA ASP A 244 -20.85 -7.04 -11.60
C ASP A 244 -20.52 -7.50 -13.02
N TYR A 245 -21.57 -7.60 -13.83
CA TYR A 245 -21.51 -7.97 -15.25
C TYR A 245 -22.01 -6.78 -16.07
N PHE A 246 -21.12 -6.16 -16.86
CA PHE A 246 -21.43 -5.02 -17.72
C PHE A 246 -21.53 -5.52 -19.17
N LEU A 247 -22.74 -5.90 -19.57
CA LEU A 247 -22.97 -6.62 -20.83
C LEU A 247 -22.77 -5.72 -22.06
N GLU A 248 -23.15 -4.45 -22.00
CA GLU A 248 -22.98 -3.52 -23.13
C GLU A 248 -21.51 -3.25 -23.40
N LYS A 249 -20.73 -3.11 -22.33
CA LYS A 249 -19.29 -2.87 -22.40
C LYS A 249 -18.46 -4.14 -22.51
N ARG A 250 -19.10 -5.32 -22.48
CA ARG A 250 -18.45 -6.63 -22.47
C ARG A 250 -17.34 -6.71 -21.42
N MET A 251 -17.63 -6.25 -20.21
CA MET A 251 -16.67 -6.20 -19.11
C MET A 251 -17.32 -6.71 -17.83
N ASP A 252 -16.57 -7.42 -17.01
CA ASP A 252 -17.01 -7.83 -15.68
C ASP A 252 -16.04 -7.30 -14.63
N GLN A 253 -16.52 -7.19 -13.41
CA GLN A 253 -15.65 -6.99 -12.26
C GLN A 253 -16.03 -7.90 -11.11
N CYS A 254 -15.01 -8.28 -10.34
CA CYS A 254 -15.17 -8.90 -9.04
C CYS A 254 -14.24 -8.19 -8.09
N HIS A 255 -14.78 -7.75 -6.96
CA HIS A 255 -13.99 -7.25 -5.87
C HIS A 255 -14.25 -8.11 -4.65
N VAL A 256 -13.18 -8.65 -4.09
CA VAL A 256 -13.21 -9.52 -2.91
C VAL A 256 -12.15 -9.10 -1.91
N PHE A 257 -12.53 -9.02 -0.63
CA PHE A 257 -11.63 -8.56 0.42
C PHE A 257 -11.93 -9.22 1.78
N SER A 258 -10.89 -9.31 2.61
CA SER A 258 -10.98 -9.70 4.01
C SER A 258 -11.39 -8.52 4.88
N TYR A 259 -12.34 -8.70 5.81
CA TYR A 259 -12.74 -7.66 6.74
C TYR A 259 -11.97 -7.74 8.08
N PRO A 260 -11.50 -6.61 8.64
CA PRO A 260 -11.56 -5.26 8.07
C PRO A 260 -10.55 -5.06 6.93
N SER A 261 -10.96 -4.39 5.85
CA SER A 261 -10.02 -3.94 4.81
C SER A 261 -9.39 -2.62 5.24
N GLU A 262 -8.05 -2.52 5.15
CA GLU A 262 -7.29 -1.30 5.44
C GLU A 262 -7.11 -0.40 4.20
N MET A 263 -7.82 -0.70 3.10
CA MET A 263 -7.74 0.10 1.89
C MET A 263 -8.25 1.53 2.09
N LEU A 264 -7.56 2.46 1.43
CA LEU A 264 -7.94 3.87 1.38
C LEU A 264 -8.86 4.20 0.19
N TYR A 265 -8.93 3.31 -0.82
CA TYR A 265 -9.65 3.55 -2.05
C TYR A 265 -10.70 2.47 -2.24
N TYR A 266 -11.88 2.86 -2.71
CA TYR A 266 -12.90 1.94 -3.17
C TYR A 266 -13.33 2.37 -4.57
N GLN A 267 -12.90 1.62 -5.58
CA GLN A 267 -13.11 2.00 -6.96
C GLN A 267 -14.25 1.23 -7.62
N LYS A 268 -14.91 1.89 -8.57
CA LYS A 268 -15.98 1.33 -9.42
C LYS A 268 -17.12 0.70 -8.62
N ILE A 269 -17.58 1.40 -7.59
CA ILE A 269 -18.77 1.03 -6.83
C ILE A 269 -20.00 1.12 -7.74
N THR A 270 -20.82 0.07 -7.76
CA THR A 270 -22.05 -0.07 -8.56
C THR A 270 -23.29 -0.22 -7.67
N ASN A 271 -24.46 -0.40 -8.29
CA ASN A 271 -25.71 -0.74 -7.60
C ASN A 271 -25.62 -2.01 -6.72
N ASN A 272 -24.69 -2.93 -7.01
CA ASN A 272 -24.48 -4.14 -6.20
C ASN A 272 -23.64 -3.90 -4.94
N PHE A 273 -23.32 -2.64 -4.62
CA PHE A 273 -22.63 -2.30 -3.38
C PHE A 273 -23.35 -2.90 -2.15
N PRO A 274 -22.69 -3.78 -1.38
CA PRO A 274 -23.33 -4.49 -0.27
C PRO A 274 -23.62 -3.61 0.94
N GLY A 275 -23.15 -2.36 0.95
CA GLY A 275 -23.14 -1.51 2.15
C GLY A 275 -22.09 -1.95 3.16
N GLY A 276 -22.15 -1.40 4.38
CA GLY A 276 -21.26 -1.74 5.48
C GLY A 276 -20.55 -0.53 6.08
N LEU A 277 -19.59 -0.78 6.97
CA LEU A 277 -18.71 0.25 7.55
C LEU A 277 -17.29 -0.05 7.11
N TYR A 278 -16.67 0.87 6.37
CA TYR A 278 -15.27 0.74 5.96
C TYR A 278 -14.50 1.93 6.49
N GLN A 279 -13.87 1.72 7.64
CA GLN A 279 -13.28 2.77 8.47
C GLN A 279 -12.09 3.47 7.81
N TYR A 280 -11.40 2.78 6.89
CA TYR A 280 -10.14 3.23 6.31
C TYR A 280 -10.27 3.91 4.95
N ILE A 281 -11.38 3.69 4.23
CA ILE A 281 -11.55 4.27 2.90
C ILE A 281 -11.72 5.80 3.01
N ARG A 282 -11.05 6.51 2.10
CA ARG A 282 -10.99 7.98 1.99
C ARG A 282 -11.29 8.47 0.57
N PHE A 283 -11.22 7.59 -0.40
CA PHE A 283 -11.45 7.90 -1.80
C PHE A 283 -12.37 6.87 -2.39
N ILE A 284 -13.37 7.35 -3.12
CA ILE A 284 -14.34 6.49 -3.77
C ILE A 284 -14.50 6.88 -5.22
N SER A 285 -14.70 5.89 -6.08
CA SER A 285 -15.20 6.12 -7.43
C SER A 285 -16.44 5.29 -7.67
N LEU A 286 -17.45 5.97 -8.22
CA LEU A 286 -18.69 5.37 -8.64
C LEU A 286 -18.58 4.97 -10.11
N TYR A 287 -19.19 3.85 -10.47
CA TYR A 287 -19.29 3.41 -11.85
C TYR A 287 -20.67 2.80 -12.07
N ASP A 288 -21.28 3.15 -13.20
CA ASP A 288 -22.53 2.54 -13.60
C ASP A 288 -22.59 2.33 -15.11
N GLU A 289 -23.25 1.24 -15.51
CA GLU A 289 -23.71 1.02 -16.88
C GLU A 289 -25.16 1.52 -17.03
N TYR A 290 -25.91 1.52 -15.94
CA TYR A 290 -27.29 2.02 -15.84
C TYR A 290 -27.33 3.26 -14.92
N PRO A 291 -28.50 3.81 -14.58
CA PRO A 291 -28.60 4.82 -13.53
C PRO A 291 -28.57 4.21 -12.12
N PHE A 292 -27.95 4.92 -11.17
CA PHE A 292 -27.93 4.49 -9.77
C PHE A 292 -29.32 4.42 -9.16
N GLU A 293 -29.62 3.29 -8.52
CA GLU A 293 -30.91 3.04 -7.91
C GLU A 293 -31.06 3.76 -6.56
N HIS A 294 -32.31 4.05 -6.19
CA HIS A 294 -32.61 4.67 -4.90
C HIS A 294 -32.08 3.83 -3.72
N GLU A 295 -32.19 2.50 -3.79
CA GLU A 295 -31.68 1.61 -2.74
C GLU A 295 -30.15 1.70 -2.60
N PHE A 296 -29.43 1.77 -3.73
CA PHE A 296 -28.00 2.00 -3.74
C PHE A 296 -27.64 3.31 -3.01
N LEU A 297 -28.32 4.41 -3.35
CA LEU A 297 -28.07 5.71 -2.71
C LEU A 297 -28.30 5.66 -1.19
N LEU A 298 -29.32 4.93 -0.72
CA LEU A 298 -29.55 4.74 0.72
C LEU A 298 -28.41 3.96 1.39
N LYS A 299 -27.97 2.84 0.81
CA LYS A 299 -26.83 2.05 1.31
C LYS A 299 -25.56 2.88 1.35
N PHE A 300 -25.34 3.65 0.29
CA PHE A 300 -24.19 4.53 0.12
C PHE A 300 -24.20 5.66 1.16
N LEU A 301 -25.32 6.34 1.39
CA LEU A 301 -25.42 7.40 2.40
C LEU A 301 -25.18 6.88 3.82
N ASN A 302 -25.72 5.71 4.17
CA ASN A 302 -25.48 5.06 5.47
C ASN A 302 -23.99 4.79 5.72
N TYR A 303 -23.23 4.54 4.66
CA TYR A 303 -21.79 4.37 4.72
C TYR A 303 -21.05 5.71 4.96
N PHE A 304 -21.44 6.81 4.29
CA PHE A 304 -20.75 8.12 4.38
C PHE A 304 -21.12 8.99 5.58
N HIS A 305 -22.11 8.62 6.39
CA HIS A 305 -22.48 9.41 7.58
C HIS A 305 -21.29 9.68 8.53
N LEU A 306 -20.22 8.88 8.47
CA LEU A 306 -19.00 9.03 9.28
C LEU A 306 -17.94 9.96 8.67
N TRP A 307 -18.05 10.41 7.41
CA TRP A 307 -17.08 11.33 6.81
C TRP A 307 -17.33 12.80 7.18
N LYS A 308 -18.49 13.11 7.75
CA LYS A 308 -18.85 14.47 8.20
C LYS A 308 -18.00 15.02 9.36
N SER A 309 -17.05 14.26 9.91
CA SER A 309 -16.20 14.69 11.03
C SER A 309 -14.74 14.99 10.65
N TYR A 310 -14.37 15.01 9.36
CA TYR A 310 -12.99 15.20 8.91
C TYR A 310 -12.81 16.24 7.77
N LEU A 311 -13.83 17.06 7.51
CA LEU A 311 -13.71 18.31 6.74
C LEU A 311 -13.70 19.50 7.70
#